data_AF-A0A6A3LJI9-F1
#
_entry.id   AF-A0A6A3LJI9-F1
#
_cell.length_a   1.000
_cell.length_b   1.000
_cell.length_c   1.000
_cell.angle_alpha   90.00
_cell.angle_beta   90.00
_cell.angle_gamma   90.00
#
_symmetry.space_group_name_H-M   'P 1'
#
loop_
_entity.id
_entity.type
_entity.pdbx_description
1 polymer ?
#
loop_
_entity_poly.entity_id
_entity_poly.type
_entity_poly.pdbx_seq_one_letter_code
_entity_poly.pdbx_strand_id
1 'polypeptide(L)'
;NCKQSTRMSDELVESGATVFAPPPSPTYRYVISCKADQLSISLEDQKSKQQWATGYLPEDSYLTSSNRIGNAAVADYVSIFKEALDYLLEFSVKIKVRQSACAAKFVFNLAPVSRIHALETKLQEVEGELAAARACLQKARVVFLEGSTGNVDGRLQWKPTERNDFEVTDDGSAIRFLVVGWYVISLVMFLAPQPAGAYIEFLINGEDFDSGEIIPFNGDRDVSACIGSSIRFDKDDKLSFIAVDYQRSVGAGITITKIGN
;
A
#
# COMPACT_ATOMS: atom_id res chain seq x y z
N ASN A 1 35.84 -32.68 8.21
CA ASN A 1 34.76 -32.01 7.47
C ASN A 1 34.38 -30.72 8.16
N CYS A 2 34.57 -29.63 7.41
CA CYS A 2 34.08 -28.26 7.58
C CYS A 2 33.60 -27.81 8.98
N LYS A 3 34.47 -27.05 9.66
CA LYS A 3 34.01 -25.85 10.35
C LYS A 3 34.13 -24.70 9.34
N GLN A 4 33.04 -24.37 8.66
CA GLN A 4 32.93 -23.12 7.93
C GLN A 4 32.91 -22.00 8.98
N SER A 5 34.06 -21.34 9.12
CA SER A 5 34.16 -20.05 9.80
C SER A 5 33.58 -19.00 8.87
N THR A 6 32.29 -18.72 9.04
CA THR A 6 31.64 -17.56 8.41
C THR A 6 32.25 -16.31 9.03
N ARG A 7 33.24 -15.70 8.36
CA ARG A 7 33.69 -14.33 8.65
C ARG A 7 32.51 -13.38 8.42
N MET A 8 31.73 -13.12 9.46
CA MET A 8 30.80 -12.00 9.50
C MET A 8 31.62 -10.71 9.53
N SER A 9 31.63 -10.00 8.40
CA SER A 9 31.84 -8.57 8.23
C SER A 9 32.64 -7.84 9.31
N ASP A 10 33.97 -7.72 9.13
CA ASP A 10 34.80 -6.74 9.84
C ASP A 10 34.46 -5.32 9.32
N GLU A 11 33.25 -4.84 9.60
CA GLU A 11 32.82 -3.47 9.30
C GLU A 11 32.89 -2.65 10.59
N LEU A 12 33.85 -1.73 10.67
CA LEU A 12 34.00 -0.80 11.79
C LEU A 12 33.10 0.41 11.53
N VAL A 13 32.23 0.76 12.48
CA VAL A 13 31.31 1.90 12.35
C VAL A 13 31.36 2.76 13.61
N GLU A 14 31.60 4.05 13.43
CA GLU A 14 31.62 5.08 14.47
C GLU A 14 30.63 6.19 14.12
N SER A 15 29.96 6.77 15.12
CA SER A 15 28.97 7.82 14.89
C SER A 15 28.94 8.86 16.01
N GLY A 16 28.52 10.07 15.68
CA GLY A 16 28.40 11.16 16.64
C GLY A 16 27.66 12.37 16.07
N ALA A 17 27.82 13.51 16.74
CA ALA A 17 27.29 14.78 16.29
C ALA A 17 28.37 15.85 16.32
N THR A 18 28.36 16.75 15.34
CA THR A 18 29.34 17.82 15.20
C THR A 18 28.68 19.12 14.78
N VAL A 19 29.37 20.23 15.03
CA VAL A 19 28.96 21.58 14.66
C VAL A 19 30.18 22.28 14.06
N PHE A 20 30.05 22.87 12.87
CA PHE A 20 31.19 23.47 12.16
C PHE A 20 31.38 24.98 12.44
N ALA A 21 30.49 25.60 13.22
CA ALA A 21 30.54 27.01 13.57
C ALA A 21 29.96 27.26 14.97
N PRO A 22 30.31 28.36 15.66
CA PRO A 22 29.66 28.73 16.92
C PRO A 22 28.14 28.93 16.74
N PRO A 23 27.32 28.68 17.78
CA PRO A 23 25.89 28.96 17.73
C PRO A 23 25.59 30.43 17.36
N PRO A 24 24.54 30.71 16.57
CA PRO A 24 23.58 29.76 16.00
C PRO A 24 24.12 29.12 14.70
N SER A 25 24.35 27.81 14.73
CA SER A 25 24.88 27.04 13.61
C SER A 25 24.15 25.69 13.49
N PRO A 26 24.09 25.09 12.29
CA PRO A 26 23.46 23.79 12.11
C PRO A 26 24.25 22.68 12.82
N THR A 27 23.53 21.77 13.46
CA THR A 27 24.09 20.54 14.04
C THR A 27 24.02 19.41 13.02
N TYR A 28 25.12 18.69 12.84
CA TYR A 28 25.22 17.57 11.92
C TYR A 28 25.38 16.26 12.69
N ARG A 29 24.70 15.19 12.27
CA ARG A 29 25.06 13.82 12.66
C ARG A 29 26.09 13.29 11.68
N TYR A 30 27.09 12.59 12.16
CA TYR A 30 28.09 11.96 11.31
C TYR A 30 28.13 10.45 11.54
N VAL A 31 28.48 9.70 10.50
CA VAL A 31 28.85 8.28 10.58
C VAL A 31 30.13 8.08 9.79
N ILE A 32 31.14 7.50 10.44
CA ILE A 32 32.38 7.02 9.83
C ILE A 32 32.30 5.50 9.78
N SER A 33 32.53 4.92 8.62
CA SER A 33 32.52 3.48 8.43
C SER A 33 33.78 3.03 7.70
N CYS A 34 34.32 1.88 8.07
CA CYS A 34 35.40 1.22 7.38
C CYS A 34 34.97 -0.19 7.00
N LYS A 35 35.11 -0.51 5.72
CA LYS A 35 34.77 -1.82 5.16
C LYS A 35 35.80 -2.20 4.11
N ALA A 36 36.38 -3.39 4.25
CA ALA A 36 37.41 -3.88 3.33
C ALA A 36 38.55 -2.86 3.10
N ASP A 37 39.03 -2.25 4.20
CA ASP A 37 40.06 -1.21 4.21
C ASP A 37 39.71 0.06 3.41
N GLN A 38 38.42 0.29 3.15
CA GLN A 38 37.93 1.53 2.56
C GLN A 38 37.13 2.33 3.57
N LEU A 39 37.39 3.64 3.60
CA LEU A 39 36.80 4.58 4.54
C LEU A 39 35.60 5.30 3.90
N SER A 40 34.50 5.44 4.62
CA SER A 40 33.37 6.28 4.21
C SER A 40 32.95 7.20 5.35
N ILE A 41 32.78 8.48 5.07
CA ILE A 41 32.24 9.47 5.99
C ILE A 41 30.92 9.97 5.43
N SER A 42 29.88 9.99 6.27
CA SER A 42 28.59 10.58 5.95
C SER A 42 28.18 11.62 6.97
N LEU A 43 27.48 12.65 6.51
CA LEU A 43 26.94 13.75 7.30
C LEU A 43 25.44 13.88 7.03
N GLU A 44 24.66 14.19 8.06
CA GLU A 44 23.26 14.58 7.98
C GLU A 44 23.06 15.89 8.74
N ASP A 45 22.48 16.89 8.09
CA ASP A 45 21.95 18.08 8.77
C ASP A 45 20.70 17.70 9.59
N GLN A 46 20.76 17.88 10.92
CA GLN A 46 19.68 17.49 11.80
C GLN A 46 18.37 18.25 11.55
N LYS A 47 18.44 19.47 11.00
CA LYS A 47 17.28 20.33 10.74
C LYS A 47 16.68 20.07 9.37
N SER A 48 17.50 20.15 8.31
CA SER A 48 17.00 19.98 6.93
C SER A 48 16.87 18.53 6.49
N LYS A 49 17.46 17.59 7.24
CA LYS A 49 17.58 16.16 6.89
C LYS A 49 18.33 15.89 5.60
N GLN A 50 19.03 16.88 5.04
CA GLN A 50 19.92 16.66 3.91
C GLN A 50 21.11 15.80 4.35
N GLN A 51 21.48 14.86 3.49
CA GLN A 51 22.54 13.90 3.73
C GLN A 51 23.61 14.00 2.64
N TRP A 52 24.86 13.83 3.04
CA TRP A 52 26.00 13.74 2.13
C TRP A 52 26.93 12.61 2.54
N ALA A 53 27.62 12.01 1.57
CA ALA A 53 28.60 10.95 1.85
C ALA A 53 29.77 11.01 0.87
N THR A 54 30.94 10.52 1.30
CA THR A 54 32.12 10.35 0.44
C THR A 54 32.02 9.12 -0.47
N GLY A 55 31.19 8.14 -0.10
CA GLY A 55 31.34 6.76 -0.58
C GLY A 55 32.54 6.06 0.08
N TYR A 56 32.77 4.79 -0.27
CA TYR A 56 33.94 4.06 0.22
C TYR A 56 35.19 4.45 -0.56
N LEU A 57 36.14 5.04 0.16
CA LEU A 57 37.37 5.64 -0.33
C LEU A 57 38.56 4.70 -0.05
N PRO A 58 39.40 4.37 -1.05
CA PRO A 58 40.65 3.67 -0.81
C PRO A 58 41.68 4.59 -0.12
N GLU A 59 42.66 4.02 0.57
CA GLU A 59 43.64 4.74 1.39
C GLU A 59 44.30 5.93 0.67
N ASP A 60 44.77 5.73 -0.57
CA ASP A 60 45.48 6.76 -1.35
C ASP A 60 44.60 7.93 -1.81
N SER A 61 43.27 7.85 -1.61
CA SER A 61 42.36 8.95 -1.94
C SER A 61 42.21 9.99 -0.83
N TYR A 62 42.53 9.62 0.42
CA TYR A 62 42.51 10.53 1.57
C TYR A 62 43.88 10.67 2.26
N LEU A 63 44.83 9.78 1.96
CA LEU A 63 46.22 9.90 2.39
C LEU A 63 47.12 10.45 1.28
N THR A 64 48.06 11.25 1.70
CA THR A 64 49.20 11.77 0.94
C THR A 64 50.47 11.42 1.70
N SER A 65 51.64 11.55 1.07
CA SER A 65 52.92 11.39 1.76
C SER A 65 53.08 12.32 2.99
N SER A 66 52.33 13.42 3.03
CA SER A 66 52.42 14.43 4.09
C SER A 66 51.56 14.14 5.33
N ASN A 67 50.51 13.31 5.22
CA ASN A 67 49.59 13.00 6.30
C ASN A 67 49.57 11.50 6.67
N ARG A 68 50.31 10.65 5.95
CA ARG A 68 50.44 9.23 6.22
C ARG A 68 51.29 9.01 7.48
N ILE A 69 50.69 8.37 8.48
CA ILE A 69 51.33 7.99 9.74
C ILE A 69 51.94 6.60 9.56
N GLY A 70 53.24 6.45 9.85
CA GLY A 70 53.93 5.16 9.75
C GLY A 70 53.31 4.11 10.68
N ASN A 71 53.04 2.92 10.13
CA ASN A 71 52.41 1.78 10.82
C ASN A 71 50.95 2.00 11.27
N ALA A 72 50.28 3.07 10.84
CA ALA A 72 48.86 3.27 11.13
C ALA A 72 47.98 2.46 10.17
N ALA A 73 47.00 1.73 10.72
CA ALA A 73 45.95 1.06 9.96
C ALA A 73 44.76 2.00 9.71
N VAL A 74 43.85 1.63 8.80
CA VAL A 74 42.63 2.42 8.50
C VAL A 74 41.80 2.69 9.77
N ALA A 75 41.75 1.72 10.70
CA ALA A 75 41.07 1.88 11.98
C ALA A 75 41.65 3.03 12.84
N ASP A 76 42.97 3.25 12.81
CA ASP A 76 43.59 4.37 13.53
C ASP A 76 43.13 5.71 12.95
N TYR A 77 42.99 5.80 11.62
CA TYR A 77 42.46 7.00 10.96
C TYR A 77 40.97 7.21 11.28
N VAL A 78 40.17 6.15 11.40
CA VAL A 78 38.76 6.26 11.85
C VAL A 78 38.68 6.92 13.22
N SER A 79 39.51 6.49 14.18
CA SER A 79 39.57 7.11 15.51
C SER A 79 39.99 8.57 15.46
N ILE A 80 41.02 8.91 14.66
CA ILE A 80 41.48 10.29 14.48
C ILE A 80 40.37 11.18 13.90
N PHE A 81 39.64 10.69 12.89
CA PHE A 81 38.55 11.46 12.28
C PHE A 81 37.37 11.62 13.22
N LYS A 82 37.06 10.60 14.03
CA LYS A 82 36.03 10.69 15.06
C LYS A 82 36.37 11.77 16.08
N GLU A 83 37.57 11.72 16.65
CA GLU A 83 38.04 12.74 17.59
C GLU A 83 38.01 14.13 16.96
N ALA A 84 38.45 14.27 15.70
CA ALA A 84 38.38 15.54 14.99
C ALA A 84 36.94 16.07 14.85
N LEU A 85 35.97 15.21 14.55
CA LEU A 85 34.57 15.61 14.42
C LEU A 85 33.92 15.91 15.78
N ASP A 86 34.27 15.19 16.84
CA ASP A 86 33.75 15.43 18.19
C ASP A 86 34.26 16.74 18.81
N TYR A 87 35.48 17.17 18.46
CA TYR A 87 36.16 18.31 19.09
C TYR A 87 36.33 19.55 18.18
N LEU A 88 35.56 19.67 17.09
CA LEU A 88 35.61 20.79 16.15
C LEU A 88 35.05 22.12 16.73
N LEU A 89 35.74 22.69 17.70
CA LEU A 89 35.79 24.13 17.99
C LEU A 89 37.24 24.55 17.65
N GLU A 90 37.47 24.93 16.38
CA GLU A 90 38.77 25.32 15.81
C GLU A 90 39.92 24.29 15.94
N PHE A 91 40.09 23.38 14.97
CA PHE A 91 41.24 22.46 15.01
C PHE A 91 42.09 22.43 13.73
N SER A 92 43.32 22.94 13.87
CA SER A 92 44.51 22.38 13.23
C SER A 92 44.86 21.08 13.97
N VAL A 93 44.75 19.92 13.32
CA VAL A 93 45.15 18.64 13.95
C VAL A 93 46.68 18.60 14.06
N LYS A 94 47.21 18.82 15.27
CA LYS A 94 48.64 18.63 15.59
C LYS A 94 48.87 17.19 16.00
N ILE A 95 49.25 16.34 15.06
CA ILE A 95 49.61 14.95 15.34
C ILE A 95 51.04 14.94 15.89
N LYS A 96 51.22 14.52 17.15
CA LYS A 96 52.54 14.33 17.75
C LYS A 96 53.01 12.91 17.49
N VAL A 97 53.79 12.72 16.44
CA VAL A 97 54.60 11.51 16.26
C VAL A 97 55.99 11.78 16.82
N ARG A 98 56.42 10.97 17.79
CA ARG A 98 57.69 11.04 18.56
C ARG A 98 58.73 12.06 18.07
N GLN A 99 58.62 13.30 18.57
CA GLN A 99 59.56 14.44 18.45
C GLN A 99 59.40 15.40 17.25
N SER A 100 58.30 15.40 16.50
CA SER A 100 57.95 16.53 15.62
C SER A 100 56.43 16.71 15.51
N ALA A 101 55.95 17.96 15.60
CA ALA A 101 54.53 18.28 15.41
C ALA A 101 54.30 18.61 13.94
N CYS A 102 53.61 17.73 13.21
CA CYS A 102 53.13 18.02 11.86
C CYS A 102 51.64 18.40 11.91
N ALA A 103 51.26 19.42 11.13
CA ALA A 103 49.87 19.75 10.88
C ALA A 103 49.45 19.04 9.59
N ALA A 104 48.62 18.01 9.69
CA ALA A 104 48.07 17.31 8.54
C ALA A 104 46.72 17.93 8.16
N LYS A 105 46.50 18.18 6.86
CA LYS A 105 45.21 18.66 6.33
C LYS A 105 44.55 17.53 5.55
N PHE A 106 43.30 17.22 5.90
CA PHE A 106 42.44 16.29 5.18
C PHE A 106 41.32 17.07 4.48
N VAL A 107 41.00 16.71 3.24
CA VAL A 107 39.92 17.33 2.45
C VAL A 107 39.06 16.21 1.89
N PHE A 108 37.77 16.22 2.21
CA PHE A 108 36.80 15.25 1.74
C PHE A 108 35.78 15.94 0.83
N ASN A 109 35.52 15.34 -0.33
CA ASN A 109 34.43 15.77 -1.21
C ASN A 109 33.18 14.96 -0.87
N LEU A 110 32.16 15.63 -0.36
CA LEU A 110 30.89 15.03 0.02
C LEU A 110 29.87 15.21 -1.11
N ALA A 111 29.32 14.11 -1.62
CA ALA A 111 28.28 14.13 -2.62
C ALA A 111 26.89 14.09 -1.96
N PRO A 112 25.88 14.84 -2.45
CA PRO A 112 24.51 14.75 -1.95
C PRO A 112 23.95 13.34 -2.10
N VAL A 113 23.32 12.81 -1.05
CA VAL A 113 22.63 11.51 -1.10
C VAL A 113 21.22 11.74 -1.65
N SER A 114 21.07 11.58 -2.97
CA SER A 114 19.83 11.83 -3.74
C SER A 114 18.64 10.91 -3.43
N ARG A 115 18.79 9.97 -2.47
CA ARG A 115 17.80 8.94 -2.16
C ARG A 115 16.52 9.50 -1.54
N ILE A 116 16.60 10.59 -0.77
CA ILE A 116 15.44 11.15 -0.08
C ILE A 116 14.47 11.78 -1.10
N HIS A 117 14.97 12.59 -2.03
CA HIS A 117 14.12 13.24 -3.02
C HIS A 117 13.44 12.22 -3.95
N ALA A 118 14.18 11.21 -4.42
CA ALA A 118 13.61 10.16 -5.25
C ALA A 118 12.53 9.33 -4.50
N LEU A 119 12.69 9.15 -3.19
CA LEU A 119 11.69 8.49 -2.36
C LEU A 119 10.47 9.39 -2.11
N GLU A 120 10.66 10.68 -1.87
CA GLU A 120 9.57 11.66 -1.73
C GLU A 120 8.71 11.75 -2.99
N THR A 121 9.35 11.83 -4.17
CA THR A 121 8.62 11.84 -5.45
C THR A 121 7.81 10.57 -5.64
N LYS A 122 8.40 9.40 -5.36
CA LYS A 122 7.68 8.11 -5.45
C LYS A 122 6.55 7.98 -4.43
N LEU A 123 6.73 8.53 -3.22
CA LEU A 123 5.68 8.52 -2.21
C LEU A 123 4.48 9.36 -2.67
N GLN A 124 4.73 10.55 -3.21
CA GLN A 124 3.68 11.41 -3.76
C GLN A 124 2.95 10.78 -4.95
N GLU A 125 3.68 10.06 -5.82
CA GLU A 125 3.10 9.31 -6.92
C GLU A 125 2.16 8.20 -6.41
N VAL A 126 2.62 7.39 -5.46
CA VAL A 126 1.80 6.33 -4.83
C VAL A 126 0.58 6.90 -4.11
N GLU A 127 0.72 8.02 -3.40
CA GLU A 127 -0.40 8.71 -2.76
C GLU A 127 -1.42 9.21 -3.78
N GLY A 128 -0.95 9.75 -4.91
CA GLY A 128 -1.79 10.16 -6.04
C GLY A 128 -2.56 9.01 -6.68
N GLU A 129 -1.88 7.90 -6.96
CA GLU A 129 -2.51 6.68 -7.48
C GLU A 129 -3.55 6.11 -6.50
N LEU A 130 -3.22 6.09 -5.20
CA LEU A 130 -4.15 5.63 -4.16
C LEU A 130 -5.37 6.54 -4.06
N ALA A 131 -5.21 7.85 -4.15
CA ALA A 131 -6.32 8.80 -4.16
C ALA A 131 -7.22 8.60 -5.40
N ALA A 132 -6.62 8.39 -6.57
CA ALA A 132 -7.36 8.09 -7.80
C ALA A 132 -8.11 6.76 -7.71
N ALA A 133 -7.47 5.69 -7.21
CA ALA A 133 -8.10 4.39 -6.99
C ALA A 133 -9.27 4.48 -5.99
N ARG A 134 -9.11 5.20 -4.88
CA ARG A 134 -10.19 5.46 -3.91
C ARG A 134 -11.33 6.24 -4.53
N ALA A 135 -11.05 7.24 -5.35
CA ALA A 135 -12.09 7.98 -6.07
C ALA A 135 -12.84 7.08 -7.07
N CYS A 136 -12.15 6.15 -7.75
CA CYS A 136 -12.79 5.15 -8.61
C CYS A 136 -13.67 4.18 -7.81
N LEU A 137 -13.22 3.72 -6.64
CA LEU A 137 -14.02 2.86 -5.77
C LEU A 137 -15.25 3.59 -5.19
N GLN A 138 -15.14 4.88 -4.85
CA GLN A 138 -16.31 5.68 -4.47
C GLN A 138 -17.30 5.90 -5.63
N LYS A 139 -16.83 5.85 -6.88
CA LYS A 139 -17.68 5.87 -8.08
C LYS A 139 -18.34 4.52 -8.35
N ALA A 140 -17.68 3.41 -8.02
CA ALA A 140 -18.25 2.06 -8.07
C ALA A 140 -19.27 1.88 -6.93
N ARG A 141 -20.44 2.49 -7.13
CA ARG A 141 -21.56 2.51 -6.20
C ARG A 141 -22.26 1.16 -6.20
N VAL A 142 -21.78 0.25 -5.37
CA VAL A 142 -22.47 -1.01 -5.07
C VAL A 142 -23.76 -0.69 -4.30
N VAL A 143 -24.87 -1.28 -4.72
CA VAL A 143 -26.17 -1.26 -4.02
C VAL A 143 -26.41 -2.66 -3.48
N PHE A 144 -26.84 -2.73 -2.22
CA PHE A 144 -27.32 -3.96 -1.61
C PHE A 144 -28.78 -3.75 -1.20
N LEU A 145 -29.66 -4.64 -1.62
CA LEU A 145 -31.07 -4.65 -1.21
C LEU A 145 -31.39 -6.01 -0.62
N GLU A 146 -32.20 -5.99 0.43
CA GLU A 146 -32.79 -7.19 1.00
C GLU A 146 -34.23 -7.32 0.54
N GLY A 147 -34.63 -8.52 0.21
CA GLY A 147 -35.99 -8.85 -0.14
C GLY A 147 -36.42 -10.17 0.47
N SER A 148 -37.73 -10.40 0.46
CA SER A 148 -38.32 -11.68 0.85
C SER A 148 -39.62 -11.89 0.10
N THR A 149 -40.10 -13.12 -0.02
CA THR A 149 -41.44 -13.36 -0.58
C THR A 149 -42.50 -12.83 0.39
N GLY A 150 -43.27 -11.83 -0.02
CA GLY A 150 -44.35 -11.25 0.80
C GLY A 150 -45.70 -11.98 0.67
N ASN A 151 -45.94 -12.64 -0.48
CA ASN A 151 -47.24 -13.22 -0.86
C ASN A 151 -47.09 -14.71 -1.28
N VAL A 152 -48.20 -15.32 -1.72
CA VAL A 152 -48.32 -16.73 -2.16
C VAL A 152 -47.82 -16.95 -3.60
N ASP A 153 -47.61 -15.89 -4.37
CA ASP A 153 -47.32 -15.95 -5.82
C ASP A 153 -45.82 -15.94 -6.20
N GLY A 154 -44.90 -16.07 -5.24
CA GLY A 154 -43.46 -16.26 -5.49
C GLY A 154 -42.64 -15.00 -5.72
N ARG A 155 -43.31 -13.88 -5.92
CA ARG A 155 -42.66 -12.60 -6.23
C ARG A 155 -41.91 -12.05 -5.02
N LEU A 156 -40.62 -11.75 -5.21
CA LEU A 156 -39.78 -11.13 -4.18
C LEU A 156 -40.21 -9.67 -3.94
N GLN A 157 -40.25 -9.30 -2.66
CA GLN A 157 -40.60 -7.98 -2.17
C GLN A 157 -39.35 -7.32 -1.58
N TRP A 158 -38.93 -6.21 -2.17
CA TRP A 158 -37.70 -5.51 -1.82
C TRP A 158 -37.96 -4.37 -0.83
N LYS A 159 -37.03 -4.17 0.09
CA LYS A 159 -37.08 -2.99 0.97
C LYS A 159 -36.73 -1.72 0.17
N PRO A 160 -37.42 -0.59 0.41
CA PRO A 160 -37.10 0.68 -0.23
C PRO A 160 -35.65 1.11 -0.01
N THR A 161 -35.11 1.87 -0.96
CA THR A 161 -33.74 2.41 -0.90
C THR A 161 -33.72 3.89 -1.21
N GLU A 162 -32.90 4.66 -0.51
CA GLU A 162 -32.77 6.12 -0.68
C GLU A 162 -31.77 6.50 -1.80
N ARG A 163 -31.63 5.67 -2.84
CA ARG A 163 -30.68 5.88 -3.94
C ARG A 163 -31.35 6.67 -5.07
N ASN A 164 -30.56 7.49 -5.77
CA ASN A 164 -31.03 8.22 -6.95
C ASN A 164 -30.96 7.39 -8.24
N ASP A 165 -30.21 6.29 -8.21
CA ASP A 165 -29.90 5.49 -9.41
C ASP A 165 -30.92 4.36 -9.61
N PHE A 166 -31.66 4.01 -8.56
CA PHE A 166 -32.66 2.95 -8.52
C PHE A 166 -33.77 3.35 -7.57
N GLU A 167 -34.96 2.84 -7.83
CA GLU A 167 -36.05 2.86 -6.86
C GLU A 167 -36.73 1.50 -6.83
N VAL A 168 -37.35 1.18 -5.70
CA VAL A 168 -38.23 0.01 -5.59
C VAL A 168 -39.65 0.49 -5.90
N THR A 169 -40.40 -0.29 -6.68
CA THR A 169 -41.79 0.04 -7.02
C THR A 169 -42.66 0.13 -5.78
N ASP A 170 -43.78 0.87 -5.85
CA ASP A 170 -44.68 1.10 -4.71
C ASP A 170 -45.20 -0.21 -4.09
N ASP A 171 -45.38 -1.23 -4.92
CA ASP A 171 -45.81 -2.58 -4.53
C ASP A 171 -44.66 -3.49 -4.08
N GLY A 172 -43.45 -2.94 -3.94
CA GLY A 172 -42.22 -3.63 -3.50
C GLY A 172 -41.67 -4.66 -4.49
N SER A 173 -42.32 -4.86 -5.63
CA SER A 173 -42.19 -6.11 -6.40
C SER A 173 -41.12 -6.09 -7.48
N ALA A 174 -40.59 -4.91 -7.80
CA ALA A 174 -39.54 -4.73 -8.78
C ALA A 174 -38.60 -3.58 -8.41
N ILE A 175 -37.38 -3.63 -8.96
CA ILE A 175 -36.38 -2.57 -8.87
C ILE A 175 -36.36 -1.86 -10.21
N ARG A 176 -36.70 -0.57 -10.24
CA ARG A 176 -36.66 0.28 -11.43
C ARG A 176 -35.31 0.99 -11.54
N PHE A 177 -34.70 0.91 -12.72
CA PHE A 177 -33.42 1.53 -13.03
C PHE A 177 -33.65 2.96 -13.53
N LEU A 178 -33.08 3.96 -12.85
CA LEU A 178 -33.30 5.39 -13.18
C LEU A 178 -32.19 5.96 -14.08
N VAL A 179 -31.10 5.20 -14.25
CA VAL A 179 -29.92 5.59 -15.02
C VAL A 179 -29.60 4.49 -16.02
N VAL A 180 -29.36 4.86 -17.28
CA VAL A 180 -28.92 3.91 -18.32
C VAL A 180 -27.50 3.43 -18.03
N GLY A 181 -27.26 2.14 -18.27
CA GLY A 181 -25.90 1.61 -18.31
C GLY A 181 -25.79 0.10 -18.22
N TRP A 182 -24.54 -0.36 -18.12
CA TRP A 182 -24.20 -1.75 -17.85
C TRP A 182 -24.09 -2.00 -16.35
N TYR A 183 -24.75 -3.06 -15.90
CA TYR A 183 -24.82 -3.44 -14.50
C TYR A 183 -24.40 -4.89 -14.31
N VAL A 184 -23.68 -5.15 -13.22
CA VAL A 184 -23.48 -6.50 -12.69
C VAL A 184 -24.45 -6.69 -11.54
N ILE A 185 -25.22 -7.76 -11.62
CA ILE A 185 -26.21 -8.14 -10.62
C ILE A 185 -25.80 -9.48 -10.04
N SER A 186 -25.87 -9.60 -8.71
CA SER A 186 -25.71 -10.85 -7.99
C SER A 186 -26.84 -11.00 -6.99
N LEU A 187 -27.75 -11.92 -7.26
CA LEU A 187 -28.82 -12.33 -6.35
C LEU A 187 -28.33 -13.53 -5.54
N VAL A 188 -28.53 -13.48 -4.22
CA VAL A 188 -28.40 -14.63 -3.33
C VAL A 188 -29.75 -14.87 -2.69
N MET A 189 -30.28 -16.07 -2.80
CA MET A 189 -31.49 -16.48 -2.11
C MET A 189 -31.16 -17.42 -0.97
N PHE A 190 -31.96 -17.34 0.09
CA PHE A 190 -31.91 -18.19 1.27
C PHE A 190 -33.24 -18.93 1.33
N LEU A 191 -33.21 -20.22 0.99
CA LEU A 191 -34.38 -21.07 0.96
C LEU A 191 -34.37 -22.00 2.18
N ALA A 192 -35.50 -22.02 2.88
CA ALA A 192 -35.83 -23.10 3.80
C ALA A 192 -35.95 -24.43 3.01
N PRO A 193 -35.94 -25.59 3.69
CA PRO A 193 -36.00 -26.89 3.03
C PRO A 193 -37.22 -26.99 2.11
N GLN A 194 -37.00 -27.37 0.85
CA GLN A 194 -38.04 -27.47 -0.17
C GLN A 194 -38.42 -28.94 -0.43
N PRO A 195 -39.72 -29.29 -0.42
CA PRO A 195 -40.18 -30.65 -0.64
C PRO A 195 -40.15 -31.09 -2.12
N ALA A 196 -39.91 -30.17 -3.03
CA ALA A 196 -39.72 -30.39 -4.46
C ALA A 196 -38.60 -29.45 -4.99
N GLY A 197 -38.11 -29.69 -6.20
CA GLY A 197 -37.21 -28.74 -6.86
C GLY A 197 -37.92 -27.41 -7.13
N ALA A 198 -37.19 -26.30 -6.99
CA ALA A 198 -37.68 -24.96 -7.27
C ALA A 198 -36.77 -24.29 -8.31
N TYR A 199 -37.26 -23.26 -8.99
CA TYR A 199 -36.45 -22.45 -9.88
C TYR A 199 -36.83 -20.97 -9.75
N ILE A 200 -35.94 -20.11 -10.23
CA ILE A 200 -36.09 -18.66 -10.10
C ILE A 200 -36.22 -18.07 -11.49
N GLU A 201 -37.30 -17.36 -11.75
CA GLU A 201 -37.42 -16.59 -12.98
C GLU A 201 -36.82 -15.20 -12.78
N PHE A 202 -35.95 -14.84 -13.71
CA PHE A 202 -35.35 -13.52 -13.83
C PHE A 202 -36.11 -12.75 -14.90
N LEU A 203 -36.88 -11.74 -14.50
CA LEU A 203 -37.73 -10.98 -15.42
C LEU A 203 -37.26 -9.54 -15.58
N ILE A 204 -37.11 -9.11 -16.83
CA ILE A 204 -36.89 -7.72 -17.21
C ILE A 204 -38.17 -7.22 -17.87
N ASN A 205 -38.76 -6.16 -17.31
CA ASN A 205 -40.02 -5.59 -17.77
C ASN A 205 -41.20 -6.59 -17.83
N GLY A 206 -41.10 -7.68 -17.05
CA GLY A 206 -42.08 -8.75 -17.04
C GLY A 206 -41.89 -9.81 -18.12
N GLU A 207 -40.84 -9.70 -18.95
CA GLU A 207 -40.42 -10.73 -19.89
C GLU A 207 -39.30 -11.56 -19.29
N ASP A 208 -39.34 -12.88 -19.50
CA ASP A 208 -38.29 -13.79 -19.05
C ASP A 208 -37.00 -13.51 -19.81
N PHE A 209 -35.97 -13.12 -19.07
CA PHE A 209 -34.65 -12.89 -19.61
C PHE A 209 -33.78 -14.15 -19.57
N ASP A 210 -33.95 -14.98 -18.53
CA ASP A 210 -33.27 -16.27 -18.40
C ASP A 210 -34.15 -17.27 -17.63
N SER A 211 -34.30 -18.47 -18.19
CA SER A 211 -35.12 -19.54 -17.61
C SER A 211 -34.32 -20.31 -16.55
N GLY A 212 -34.28 -19.72 -15.36
CA GLY A 212 -34.03 -20.31 -14.03
C GLY A 212 -32.88 -21.26 -13.79
N GLU A 213 -32.03 -20.88 -12.82
CA GLU A 213 -31.17 -21.82 -12.09
C GLU A 213 -32.06 -22.79 -11.29
N ILE A 214 -31.91 -24.08 -11.58
CA ILE A 214 -32.62 -25.15 -10.87
C ILE A 214 -32.02 -25.25 -9.46
N ILE A 215 -32.83 -24.98 -8.45
CA ILE A 215 -32.45 -25.23 -7.06
C ILE A 215 -32.69 -26.73 -6.79
N PRO A 216 -31.61 -27.51 -6.56
CA PRO A 216 -31.75 -28.95 -6.39
C PRO A 216 -32.55 -29.27 -5.12
N PHE A 217 -33.41 -30.28 -5.21
CA PHE A 217 -34.08 -30.88 -4.06
C PHE A 217 -33.04 -31.29 -3.01
N ASN A 218 -33.13 -30.75 -1.80
CA ASN A 218 -32.12 -30.97 -0.76
C ASN A 218 -32.65 -31.72 0.49
N GLY A 219 -33.90 -32.18 0.47
CA GLY A 219 -34.55 -32.79 1.64
C GLY A 219 -34.90 -31.76 2.72
N ASP A 220 -34.42 -31.97 3.95
CA ASP A 220 -34.72 -31.16 5.14
C ASP A 220 -33.64 -30.11 5.48
N ARG A 221 -32.78 -29.72 4.54
CA ARG A 221 -31.67 -28.79 4.81
C ARG A 221 -31.98 -27.38 4.30
N ASP A 222 -31.38 -26.37 4.90
CA ASP A 222 -31.40 -25.02 4.31
C ASP A 222 -30.45 -24.97 3.11
N VAL A 223 -30.80 -24.22 2.06
CA VAL A 223 -29.96 -24.01 0.88
C VAL A 223 -29.92 -22.54 0.48
N SER A 224 -28.78 -22.13 -0.06
CA SER A 224 -28.67 -20.86 -0.77
C SER A 224 -28.34 -21.10 -2.24
N ALA A 225 -28.98 -20.33 -3.12
CA ALA A 225 -28.68 -20.32 -4.55
C ALA A 225 -28.26 -18.90 -4.97
N CYS A 226 -27.39 -18.79 -5.96
CA CYS A 226 -26.85 -17.50 -6.39
C CYS A 226 -26.90 -17.33 -7.91
N ILE A 227 -27.61 -16.30 -8.36
CA ILE A 227 -27.68 -15.94 -9.77
C ILE A 227 -26.88 -14.67 -9.99
N GLY A 228 -25.86 -14.75 -10.85
CA GLY A 228 -25.06 -13.61 -11.28
C GLY A 228 -25.26 -13.32 -12.76
N SER A 229 -25.50 -12.07 -13.13
CA SER A 229 -25.59 -11.68 -14.54
C SER A 229 -25.04 -10.27 -14.79
N SER A 230 -24.63 -10.01 -16.03
CA SER A 230 -24.18 -8.70 -16.50
C SER A 230 -25.09 -8.24 -17.63
N ILE A 231 -25.88 -7.19 -17.38
CA ILE A 231 -26.99 -6.80 -18.24
C ILE A 231 -26.98 -5.28 -18.42
N ARG A 232 -27.34 -4.83 -19.62
CA ARG A 232 -27.61 -3.42 -19.88
C ARG A 232 -29.06 -3.11 -19.57
N PHE A 233 -29.29 -2.10 -18.74
CA PHE A 233 -30.62 -1.56 -18.45
C PHE A 233 -30.76 -0.18 -19.07
N ASP A 234 -31.87 0.04 -19.73
CA ASP A 234 -32.32 1.36 -20.14
C ASP A 234 -33.11 2.03 -19.00
N LYS A 235 -33.38 3.32 -19.16
CA LYS A 235 -34.11 4.08 -18.15
C LYS A 235 -35.53 3.56 -18.04
N ASP A 236 -35.99 3.39 -16.80
CA ASP A 236 -37.31 2.88 -16.41
C ASP A 236 -37.49 1.37 -16.60
N ASP A 237 -36.45 0.64 -17.03
CA ASP A 237 -36.47 -0.82 -17.00
C ASP A 237 -36.67 -1.33 -15.57
N LYS A 238 -37.45 -2.40 -15.45
CA LYS A 238 -37.82 -3.01 -14.18
C LYS A 238 -37.26 -4.42 -14.08
N LEU A 239 -36.51 -4.66 -13.02
CA LEU A 239 -36.02 -5.98 -12.67
C LEU A 239 -36.92 -6.59 -11.59
N SER A 240 -37.42 -7.80 -11.85
CA SER A 240 -38.20 -8.56 -10.87
C SER A 240 -37.80 -10.02 -10.87
N PHE A 241 -38.10 -10.69 -9.76
CA PHE A 241 -37.74 -12.08 -9.53
C PHE A 241 -38.93 -12.84 -8.98
N ILE A 242 -39.15 -14.05 -9.49
CA ILE A 242 -40.22 -14.93 -9.05
C ILE A 242 -39.59 -16.26 -8.65
N ALA A 243 -39.82 -16.67 -7.40
CA ALA A 243 -39.57 -18.04 -6.96
C ALA A 243 -40.74 -18.91 -7.42
N VAL A 244 -40.50 -19.84 -8.34
CA VAL A 244 -41.53 -20.76 -8.86
C VAL A 244 -41.46 -22.10 -8.12
N ASP A 245 -42.62 -22.72 -7.90
CA ASP A 245 -42.78 -24.00 -7.21
C ASP A 245 -42.26 -24.05 -5.75
N TYR A 246 -42.16 -22.88 -5.11
CA TYR A 246 -41.78 -22.72 -3.71
C TYR A 246 -42.99 -22.93 -2.76
N GLN A 247 -42.76 -23.54 -1.59
CA GLN A 247 -43.83 -23.80 -0.61
C GLN A 247 -43.63 -23.08 0.74
N ARG A 248 -42.51 -22.38 0.92
CA ARG A 248 -42.14 -21.67 2.16
C ARG A 248 -41.51 -20.34 1.84
N SER A 249 -41.63 -19.38 2.75
CA SER A 249 -41.03 -18.05 2.60
C SER A 249 -39.54 -18.13 2.22
N VAL A 250 -39.15 -17.33 1.23
CA VAL A 250 -37.77 -17.21 0.72
C VAL A 250 -37.23 -15.85 1.10
N GLY A 251 -36.05 -15.82 1.71
CA GLY A 251 -35.27 -14.60 1.89
C GLY A 251 -34.33 -14.39 0.70
N ALA A 252 -34.03 -13.15 0.36
CA ALA A 252 -33.11 -12.81 -0.71
C ALA A 252 -32.28 -11.57 -0.39
N GLY A 253 -31.05 -11.54 -0.86
CA GLY A 253 -30.20 -10.36 -0.93
C GLY A 253 -29.74 -10.16 -2.36
N ILE A 254 -29.79 -8.94 -2.87
CA ILE A 254 -29.30 -8.60 -4.20
C ILE A 254 -28.24 -7.52 -4.11
N THR A 255 -27.17 -7.72 -4.86
CA THR A 255 -26.09 -6.76 -5.05
C THR A 255 -26.12 -6.27 -6.49
N ILE A 256 -26.19 -4.95 -6.70
CA ILE A 256 -26.22 -4.32 -8.01
C ILE A 256 -25.08 -3.32 -8.11
N THR A 257 -24.26 -3.42 -9.15
CA THR A 257 -23.13 -2.51 -9.38
C THR A 257 -23.16 -1.99 -10.80
N LYS A 258 -23.18 -0.67 -10.97
CA LYS A 258 -23.00 -0.05 -12.28
C LYS A 258 -21.52 -0.15 -12.68
N ILE A 259 -21.24 -0.70 -13.86
CA ILE A 259 -19.89 -0.89 -14.38
C ILE A 259 -19.57 -0.04 -15.63
N GLY A 260 -20.60 0.52 -16.28
CA GLY A 260 -20.42 1.36 -17.47
C GLY A 260 -21.72 2.04 -17.91
N ASN A 261 -21.62 2.92 -18.91
CA ASN A 261 -22.76 3.49 -19.64
C ASN A 261 -23.06 2.67 -20.89
#